data_AF-K7N2Y2-F1
#
_entry.id   AF-K7N2Y2-F1
#
_cell.length_a   1.000
_cell.length_b   1.000
_cell.length_c   1.000
_cell.angle_alpha   90.00
_cell.angle_beta   90.00
_cell.angle_gamma   90.00
#
_symmetry.space_group_name_H-M   'P 1'
#
loop_
_entity.id
_entity.type
_entity.pdbx_description
1 polymer ?
#
loop_
_entity_poly.entity_id
_entity_poly.type
_entity_poly.pdbx_seq_one_letter_code
_entity_poly.pdbx_strand_id
1 'polypeptide(L)'
;MATHRLALIIQNPSNDDEFLLVKQSRPPKFHDEEYDSFVDSDLWDLPSAQLNPLLAESEPPVELELAVSHSESQDVDLRKFDIRSALNEVFGQLGFGAVDGGGWKFHKYVKEAAFGPDLPVNTVFIVGKLVAAEDKDFRDSYRWKSVRSCLNWILEVKPHGDRVGPLVVIGLINESSISTKWKVPPAINYQEYPPGNIIIPMGSRTLRPFHTTNLVVFAPENVSNDSGENNFIVRGDALIVDPGCLSEFYGELEKIVTALPRRLVVFVTHHHPDHVDGLSVIQKCNPDATLLAHEKTMHRISRDVWSLGYTPVTGDEDIDIGGQRLRVIFAPGHTDGHMALLHANTHSLIVGDHCVGQGSATLDIKAGGNMSEYFQTTYKFLELSPHALIPMHGRVNVWPKQMLCGYLKNRRSREANIVKAIEGGAKSLFDIIVYVYSDVDRRAWIAASSNVRLHVDHLAQQHKLPKDFSLETYKSSLDTFAESVGKL
;
A
#
# COMPACT_ATOMS: atom_id res chain seq x y z
N MET A 1 -14.96 8.87 -11.95
CA MET A 1 -13.98 9.09 -13.04
C MET A 1 -12.76 8.24 -12.76
N ALA A 2 -12.07 7.75 -13.78
CA ALA A 2 -10.85 6.95 -13.65
C ALA A 2 -9.83 7.45 -14.67
N THR A 3 -8.55 7.32 -14.33
CA THR A 3 -7.45 7.50 -15.30
C THR A 3 -7.18 6.16 -15.98
N HIS A 4 -6.51 6.19 -17.12
CA HIS A 4 -6.22 4.98 -17.90
C HIS A 4 -4.73 4.86 -18.20
N ARG A 5 -4.26 3.62 -18.29
CA ARG A 5 -2.89 3.25 -18.61
C ARG A 5 -2.89 2.18 -19.69
N LEU A 6 -1.89 2.22 -20.56
CA LEU A 6 -1.61 1.14 -21.51
C LEU A 6 -0.36 0.40 -21.02
N ALA A 7 -0.44 -0.92 -20.91
CA ALA A 7 0.68 -1.80 -20.57
C ALA A 7 0.94 -2.79 -21.72
N LEU A 8 2.21 -2.97 -22.10
CA LEU A 8 2.59 -3.84 -23.21
C LEU A 8 3.18 -5.17 -22.75
N ILE A 9 2.64 -6.25 -23.30
CA ILE A 9 3.20 -7.60 -23.23
C ILE A 9 3.93 -7.84 -24.55
N ILE A 10 5.21 -7.50 -24.57
CA ILE A 10 6.06 -7.69 -25.75
C ILE A 10 6.66 -9.09 -25.68
N GLN A 11 6.27 -9.99 -26.57
CA GLN A 11 6.75 -11.37 -26.62
C GLN A 11 8.16 -11.45 -27.23
N ASN A 12 8.98 -12.36 -26.71
CA ASN A 12 10.32 -12.62 -27.24
C ASN A 12 10.20 -13.26 -28.64
N PRO A 13 10.79 -12.68 -29.70
CA PRO A 13 10.75 -13.25 -31.05
C PRO A 13 11.39 -14.63 -31.17
N SER A 14 12.32 -14.97 -30.27
CA SER A 14 13.06 -16.23 -30.26
C SER A 14 12.54 -17.25 -29.24
N ASN A 15 11.62 -16.87 -28.35
CA ASN A 15 11.09 -17.74 -27.31
C ASN A 15 9.66 -17.32 -26.92
N ASP A 16 8.65 -18.05 -27.41
CA ASP A 16 7.25 -17.69 -27.20
C ASP A 16 6.78 -17.73 -25.72
N ASP A 17 7.56 -18.35 -24.82
CA ASP A 17 7.28 -18.40 -23.38
C ASP A 17 7.75 -17.16 -22.61
N GLU A 18 8.48 -16.24 -23.26
CA GLU A 18 9.08 -15.07 -22.63
C GLU A 18 8.47 -13.75 -23.11
N PHE A 19 8.48 -12.77 -22.22
CA PHE A 19 8.09 -11.41 -22.48
C PHE A 19 9.08 -10.41 -21.89
N LEU A 20 9.05 -9.19 -22.42
CA LEU A 20 9.96 -8.12 -22.05
C LEU A 20 9.54 -7.49 -20.72
N LEU A 21 10.47 -7.45 -19.77
CA LEU A 21 10.40 -6.59 -18.60
C LEU A 21 11.31 -5.39 -18.78
N VAL A 22 10.87 -4.24 -18.29
CA VAL A 22 11.67 -3.02 -18.23
C VAL A 22 11.96 -2.65 -16.78
N LYS A 23 13.21 -2.21 -16.55
CA LYS A 23 13.61 -1.67 -15.26
C LYS A 23 12.89 -0.36 -15.00
N GLN A 24 12.15 -0.29 -13.91
CA GLN A 24 11.40 0.89 -13.51
C GLN A 24 12.33 1.95 -12.94
N SER A 25 12.03 3.22 -13.27
CA SER A 25 12.77 4.34 -12.71
C SER A 25 12.50 4.46 -11.21
N ARG A 26 13.58 4.56 -10.42
CA ARG A 26 13.45 4.85 -9.00
C ARG A 26 12.89 6.26 -8.79
N PRO A 27 12.14 6.50 -7.71
CA PRO A 27 11.75 7.85 -7.31
C PRO A 27 12.98 8.77 -7.11
N PRO A 28 12.79 10.10 -7.20
CA PRO A 28 13.88 11.06 -7.01
C PRO A 28 14.54 10.95 -5.64
N LYS A 29 15.85 11.20 -5.59
CA LYS A 29 16.61 11.25 -4.34
C LYS A 29 16.12 12.36 -3.41
N PHE A 30 16.34 12.19 -2.12
CA PHE A 30 16.01 13.18 -1.11
C PHE A 30 17.03 14.31 -1.01
N HIS A 31 18.23 14.12 -1.57
CA HIS A 31 19.40 14.99 -1.38
C HIS A 31 19.81 15.07 0.10
N ASP A 32 19.77 13.91 0.75
CA ASP A 32 20.11 13.72 2.16
C ASP A 32 20.89 12.41 2.26
N GLU A 33 22.15 12.47 2.73
CA GLU A 33 23.07 11.33 2.72
C GLU A 33 22.53 10.14 3.52
N GLU A 34 21.84 10.40 4.65
CA GLU A 34 21.26 9.34 5.49
C GLU A 34 20.16 8.62 4.70
N TYR A 35 19.22 9.36 4.13
CA TYR A 35 18.06 8.79 3.44
C TYR A 35 18.39 8.19 2.08
N ASP A 36 19.30 8.82 1.33
CA ASP A 36 19.73 8.33 0.02
C ASP A 36 20.63 7.07 0.14
N SER A 37 21.07 6.71 1.34
CA SER A 37 21.73 5.43 1.62
C SER A 37 20.77 4.23 1.61
N PHE A 38 19.48 4.47 1.88
CA PHE A 38 18.46 3.42 1.89
C PHE A 38 17.90 3.20 0.47
N VAL A 39 18.57 2.35 -0.29
CA VAL A 39 18.21 2.10 -1.70
C VAL A 39 17.28 0.90 -1.83
N ASP A 40 16.14 1.11 -2.48
CA ASP A 40 15.24 0.05 -2.93
C ASP A 40 15.88 -0.77 -4.06
N SER A 41 15.70 -2.10 -4.00
CA SER A 41 16.10 -3.00 -5.07
C SER A 41 15.43 -2.63 -6.40
N ASP A 42 16.09 -3.00 -7.49
CA ASP A 42 15.55 -2.81 -8.83
C ASP A 42 14.16 -3.45 -8.96
N LEU A 43 13.23 -2.70 -9.56
CA LEU A 43 11.88 -3.16 -9.86
C LEU A 43 11.77 -3.36 -11.37
N TRP A 44 11.29 -4.53 -11.77
CA TRP A 44 11.08 -4.91 -13.16
C TRP A 44 9.60 -5.11 -13.40
N ASP A 45 9.04 -4.42 -14.39
CA ASP A 45 7.61 -4.53 -14.69
C ASP A 45 7.36 -4.44 -16.20
N LEU A 46 6.11 -4.63 -16.63
CA LEU A 46 5.73 -4.42 -18.01
C LEU A 46 5.94 -2.94 -18.41
N PRO A 47 6.44 -2.67 -19.62
CA PRO A 47 6.48 -1.31 -20.14
C PRO A 47 5.08 -0.72 -20.21
N SER A 48 4.92 0.54 -19.82
CA SER A 48 3.61 1.19 -19.80
C SER A 48 3.68 2.70 -20.00
N ALA A 49 2.57 3.27 -20.45
CA ALA A 49 2.39 4.69 -20.66
C ALA A 49 0.97 5.13 -20.25
N GLN A 50 0.81 6.43 -20.02
CA GLN A 50 -0.52 7.00 -19.79
C GLN A 50 -1.39 6.83 -21.04
N LEU A 51 -2.64 6.39 -20.84
CA LEU A 51 -3.59 6.24 -21.93
C LEU A 51 -4.60 7.37 -21.89
N ASN A 52 -4.44 8.33 -22.81
CA ASN A 52 -5.29 9.51 -22.88
C ASN A 52 -6.52 9.28 -23.76
N PRO A 53 -7.66 9.92 -23.45
CA PRO A 53 -8.81 9.93 -24.35
C PRO A 53 -8.45 10.57 -25.70
N LEU A 54 -9.05 10.08 -26.79
CA LEU A 54 -8.96 10.71 -28.11
C LEU A 54 -9.60 12.10 -28.06
N LEU A 55 -8.89 13.10 -28.57
CA LEU A 55 -9.44 14.44 -28.76
C LEU A 55 -10.37 14.45 -29.97
N ALA A 56 -11.48 15.19 -29.92
CA ALA A 56 -12.51 15.19 -30.96
C ALA A 56 -12.02 15.67 -32.35
N GLU A 57 -10.82 16.26 -32.44
CA GLU A 57 -10.23 16.83 -33.67
C GLU A 57 -9.00 16.05 -34.19
N SER A 58 -8.63 14.92 -33.60
CA SER A 58 -7.49 14.12 -34.10
C SER A 58 -7.88 13.34 -35.36
N GLU A 59 -6.97 13.28 -36.34
CA GLU A 59 -7.09 12.43 -37.53
C GLU A 59 -7.51 10.99 -37.14
N PRO A 60 -8.29 10.29 -37.98
CA PRO A 60 -8.66 8.91 -37.71
C PRO A 60 -7.39 8.10 -37.48
N PRO A 61 -7.35 7.23 -36.44
CA PRO A 61 -6.16 6.46 -36.16
C PRO A 61 -5.78 5.67 -37.41
N VAL A 62 -4.49 5.67 -37.76
CA VAL A 62 -3.94 4.67 -38.69
C VAL A 62 -4.43 3.30 -38.20
N GLU A 63 -4.98 2.50 -39.11
CA GLU A 63 -5.40 1.13 -38.87
C GLU A 63 -4.19 0.34 -38.32
N LEU A 64 -3.97 0.41 -37.02
CA LEU A 64 -3.44 -0.73 -36.31
C LEU A 64 -4.46 -1.83 -36.62
N GLU A 65 -4.01 -2.93 -37.22
CA GLU A 65 -4.69 -4.21 -37.11
C GLU A 65 -4.67 -4.64 -35.64
N LEU A 66 -5.26 -3.82 -34.76
CA LEU A 66 -5.96 -4.32 -33.60
C LEU A 66 -6.98 -5.25 -34.23
N ALA A 67 -6.64 -6.53 -34.29
CA ALA A 67 -7.58 -7.60 -34.55
C ALA A 67 -8.55 -7.58 -33.35
N VAL A 68 -9.41 -6.57 -33.31
CA VAL A 68 -10.55 -6.48 -32.42
C VAL A 68 -11.51 -7.49 -33.03
N SER A 69 -11.38 -8.74 -32.61
CA SER A 69 -12.53 -9.62 -32.70
C SER A 69 -13.68 -8.86 -32.03
N HIS A 70 -14.75 -8.63 -32.77
CA HIS A 70 -15.93 -7.86 -32.34
C HIS A 70 -16.68 -8.50 -31.15
N SER A 71 -16.02 -9.33 -30.33
CA SER A 71 -16.67 -10.15 -29.32
C SER A 71 -16.24 -9.93 -27.87
N GLU A 72 -15.09 -9.33 -27.51
CA GLU A 72 -14.59 -9.51 -26.12
C GLU A 72 -14.01 -8.26 -25.45
N SER A 73 -14.90 -7.37 -25.02
CA SER A 73 -14.92 -6.78 -23.67
C SER A 73 -16.09 -5.79 -23.59
N GLN A 74 -17.16 -6.12 -22.86
CA GLN A 74 -18.29 -5.21 -22.63
C GLN A 74 -17.90 -3.96 -21.80
N ASP A 75 -16.68 -3.90 -21.28
CA ASP A 75 -16.25 -2.96 -20.25
C ASP A 75 -15.39 -1.78 -20.72
N VAL A 76 -14.84 -1.80 -21.94
CA VAL A 76 -14.04 -0.70 -22.49
C VAL A 76 -14.19 -0.57 -24.00
N ASP A 77 -14.39 0.66 -24.48
CA ASP A 77 -14.36 1.00 -25.90
C ASP A 77 -13.01 1.62 -26.25
N LEU A 78 -12.12 0.82 -26.84
CA LEU A 78 -10.75 1.25 -27.16
C LEU A 78 -10.71 2.40 -28.17
N ARG A 79 -11.77 2.60 -28.97
CA ARG A 79 -11.89 3.70 -29.96
C ARG A 79 -12.01 5.08 -29.31
N LYS A 80 -12.11 5.14 -27.97
CA LYS A 80 -12.14 6.38 -27.21
C LYS A 80 -10.76 6.82 -26.72
N PHE A 81 -9.69 6.07 -26.99
CA PHE A 81 -8.35 6.34 -26.49
C PHE A 81 -7.30 6.48 -27.59
N ASP A 82 -6.30 7.34 -27.36
CA ASP A 82 -5.16 7.51 -28.26
C ASP A 82 -4.11 6.41 -27.99
N ILE A 83 -4.43 5.21 -28.46
CA ILE A 83 -3.58 4.02 -28.32
C ILE A 83 -2.23 4.23 -29.02
N ARG A 84 -2.21 4.94 -30.16
CA ARG A 84 -0.99 5.12 -30.94
C ARG A 84 0.02 6.00 -30.21
N SER A 85 -0.42 7.12 -29.62
CA SER A 85 0.47 7.96 -28.83
C SER A 85 1.03 7.19 -27.63
N ALA A 86 0.20 6.43 -26.93
CA ALA A 86 0.65 5.62 -25.79
C ALA A 86 1.65 4.52 -26.21
N LEU A 87 1.43 3.84 -27.34
CA LEU A 87 2.39 2.89 -27.89
C LEU A 87 3.71 3.58 -28.26
N ASN A 88 3.66 4.71 -28.96
CA ASN A 88 4.86 5.46 -29.33
C ASN A 88 5.64 5.93 -28.09
N GLU A 89 4.97 6.33 -27.02
CA GLU A 89 5.60 6.68 -25.75
C GLU A 89 6.35 5.48 -25.16
N VAL A 90 5.70 4.30 -25.09
CA VAL A 90 6.34 3.07 -24.63
C VAL A 90 7.56 2.73 -25.51
N PHE A 91 7.43 2.79 -26.83
CA PHE A 91 8.53 2.50 -27.75
C PHE A 91 9.69 3.49 -27.59
N GLY A 92 9.38 4.77 -27.38
CA GLY A 92 10.37 5.79 -27.06
C GLY A 92 11.12 5.50 -25.74
N GLN A 93 10.41 5.07 -24.69
CA GLN A 93 11.04 4.62 -23.43
C GLN A 93 11.94 3.39 -23.63
N LEU A 94 11.61 2.54 -24.60
CA LEU A 94 12.38 1.36 -24.96
C LEU A 94 13.59 1.66 -25.88
N GLY A 95 13.74 2.92 -26.33
CA GLY A 95 14.75 3.29 -27.32
C GLY A 95 14.49 2.69 -28.71
N PHE A 96 13.26 2.27 -28.97
CA PHE A 96 12.77 1.89 -30.30
C PHE A 96 12.27 3.14 -31.05
N GLY A 97 12.24 3.07 -32.38
CA GLY A 97 11.62 4.11 -33.21
C GLY A 97 10.10 4.17 -33.03
N ALA A 98 9.41 4.91 -33.89
CA ALA A 98 7.95 4.85 -33.95
C ALA A 98 7.49 3.41 -34.20
N VAL A 99 6.26 3.09 -33.77
CA VAL A 99 5.66 1.76 -33.99
C VAL A 99 5.51 1.52 -35.49
N ASP A 100 6.45 0.79 -36.08
CA ASP A 100 6.43 0.37 -37.48
C ASP A 100 6.36 -1.15 -37.56
N GLY A 101 5.19 -1.69 -37.93
CA GLY A 101 4.98 -3.13 -38.08
C GLY A 101 4.92 -3.91 -36.75
N GLY A 102 4.01 -4.88 -36.69
CA GLY A 102 3.77 -5.71 -35.51
C GLY A 102 2.27 -5.93 -35.31
N GLY A 103 1.84 -7.20 -35.22
CA GLY A 103 0.44 -7.53 -34.91
C GLY A 103 0.15 -7.28 -33.44
N TRP A 104 -0.29 -6.08 -33.09
CA TRP A 104 -0.68 -5.70 -31.72
C TRP A 104 -2.13 -6.07 -31.47
N LYS A 105 -2.40 -6.82 -30.41
CA LYS A 105 -3.73 -7.33 -30.09
C LYS A 105 -4.12 -6.90 -28.68
N PHE A 106 -5.38 -6.55 -28.50
CA PHE A 106 -5.94 -6.39 -27.18
C PHE A 106 -5.82 -7.71 -26.42
N HIS A 107 -5.27 -7.64 -25.20
CA HIS A 107 -5.19 -8.79 -24.30
C HIS A 107 -6.33 -8.75 -23.29
N LYS A 108 -6.42 -7.66 -22.51
CA LYS A 108 -7.48 -7.48 -21.52
C LYS A 108 -7.58 -6.04 -20.99
N TYR A 109 -8.63 -5.81 -20.23
CA TYR A 109 -8.86 -4.57 -19.49
C TYR A 109 -9.06 -4.86 -18.01
N VAL A 110 -8.32 -4.18 -17.14
CA VAL A 110 -8.41 -4.33 -15.68
C VAL A 110 -8.83 -3.01 -15.05
N LYS A 111 -9.91 -3.03 -14.28
CA LYS A 111 -10.34 -1.89 -13.46
C LYS A 111 -9.62 -1.96 -12.12
N GLU A 112 -9.03 -0.84 -11.70
CA GLU A 112 -8.41 -0.77 -10.36
C GLU A 112 -9.48 -0.50 -9.30
N ALA A 113 -9.32 -1.12 -8.13
CA ALA A 113 -10.15 -0.80 -6.98
C ALA A 113 -9.91 0.64 -6.50
N ALA A 114 -10.92 1.25 -5.88
CA ALA A 114 -10.88 2.66 -5.50
C ALA A 114 -10.18 2.88 -4.15
N PHE A 115 -8.85 2.75 -4.14
CA PHE A 115 -8.03 2.93 -2.94
C PHE A 115 -8.00 4.37 -2.40
N GLY A 116 -8.23 5.35 -3.27
CA GLY A 116 -8.25 6.77 -2.95
C GLY A 116 -6.92 7.33 -2.42
N PRO A 117 -6.84 8.65 -2.21
CA PRO A 117 -7.84 9.64 -2.65
C PRO A 117 -7.74 9.96 -4.16
N ASP A 118 -6.66 9.58 -4.82
CA ASP A 118 -6.51 9.71 -6.27
C ASP A 118 -7.51 8.82 -7.02
N LEU A 119 -7.84 9.21 -8.26
CA LEU A 119 -8.72 8.43 -9.11
C LEU A 119 -8.12 7.03 -9.36
N PRO A 120 -8.96 5.98 -9.50
CA PRO A 120 -8.51 4.66 -9.95
C PRO A 120 -7.80 4.73 -11.31
N VAL A 121 -6.85 3.83 -11.53
CA VAL A 121 -6.08 3.70 -12.78
C VAL A 121 -6.45 2.39 -13.48
N ASN A 122 -7.34 2.45 -14.45
CA ASN A 122 -7.70 1.27 -15.24
C ASN A 122 -6.61 0.98 -16.28
N THR A 123 -6.27 -0.29 -16.48
CA THR A 123 -5.16 -0.69 -17.35
C THR A 123 -5.67 -1.48 -18.55
N VAL A 124 -5.31 -1.04 -19.75
CA VAL A 124 -5.47 -1.79 -21.01
C VAL A 124 -4.16 -2.52 -21.29
N PHE A 125 -4.22 -3.84 -21.39
CA PHE A 125 -3.08 -4.67 -21.77
C PHE A 125 -3.16 -4.97 -23.27
N ILE A 126 -2.05 -4.74 -23.97
CA ILE A 126 -1.89 -5.08 -25.39
C ILE A 126 -0.70 -6.03 -25.51
N VAL A 127 -0.87 -7.08 -26.30
CA VAL A 127 0.16 -8.10 -26.57
C VAL A 127 0.62 -8.01 -28.02
N GLY A 128 1.91 -8.23 -28.25
CA GLY A 128 2.48 -8.23 -29.60
C GLY A 128 3.92 -8.70 -29.64
N LYS A 129 4.46 -8.85 -30.84
CA LYS A 129 5.87 -9.20 -31.10
C LYS A 129 6.58 -8.01 -31.72
N LEU A 130 7.84 -7.79 -31.31
CA LEU A 130 8.74 -6.85 -31.98
C LEU A 130 9.14 -7.42 -33.34
N VAL A 131 8.97 -6.64 -34.41
CA VAL A 131 9.53 -6.97 -35.72
C VAL A 131 10.97 -6.47 -35.75
N ALA A 132 11.92 -7.39 -35.59
CA ALA A 132 13.36 -7.17 -35.69
C ALA A 132 13.93 -6.03 -34.82
N ALA A 133 14.10 -6.27 -33.51
CA ALA A 133 15.14 -5.56 -32.79
C ALA A 133 16.48 -6.23 -33.14
N GLU A 134 17.32 -5.57 -33.93
CA GLU A 134 18.74 -5.96 -34.02
C GLU A 134 19.29 -6.14 -32.60
N ASP A 135 20.14 -7.16 -32.39
CA ASP A 135 20.79 -7.53 -31.12
C ASP A 135 21.56 -6.35 -30.51
N LYS A 136 20.86 -5.39 -29.90
CA LYS A 136 21.49 -4.47 -28.95
C LYS A 136 21.65 -5.25 -27.65
N ASP A 137 22.80 -5.10 -27.01
CA ASP A 137 23.02 -5.74 -25.72
C ASP A 137 22.18 -4.99 -24.65
N PHE A 138 20.98 -5.50 -24.41
CA PHE A 138 19.89 -4.84 -23.67
C PHE A 138 19.93 -5.08 -22.15
N ARG A 139 20.96 -5.78 -21.63
CA ARG A 139 20.90 -6.48 -20.34
C ARG A 139 20.70 -5.59 -19.10
N ASP A 140 21.07 -4.32 -19.17
CA ASP A 140 20.98 -3.40 -18.01
C ASP A 140 19.62 -2.71 -17.86
N SER A 141 18.83 -2.62 -18.94
CA SER A 141 17.54 -1.90 -18.97
C SER A 141 16.34 -2.83 -19.19
N TYR A 142 16.57 -4.00 -19.78
CA TYR A 142 15.51 -4.94 -20.15
C TYR A 142 15.88 -6.38 -19.83
N ARG A 143 14.85 -7.21 -19.58
CA ARG A 143 15.03 -8.65 -19.38
C ARG A 143 13.89 -9.42 -20.05
N TRP A 144 14.24 -10.48 -20.78
CA TRP A 144 13.29 -11.49 -21.21
C TRP A 144 13.02 -12.45 -20.05
N LYS A 145 11.74 -12.63 -19.73
CA LYS A 145 11.32 -13.51 -18.63
C LYS A 145 10.05 -14.25 -18.96
N SER A 146 9.98 -15.49 -18.49
CA SER A 146 8.74 -16.25 -18.47
C SER A 146 7.94 -15.93 -17.22
N VAL A 147 6.64 -16.22 -17.28
CA VAL A 147 5.71 -16.08 -16.14
C VAL A 147 6.21 -16.85 -14.93
N ARG A 148 6.69 -18.09 -15.13
CA ARG A 148 7.25 -18.94 -14.07
C ARG A 148 8.49 -18.28 -13.42
N SER A 149 9.37 -17.68 -14.22
CA SER A 149 10.53 -16.99 -13.67
C SER A 149 10.13 -15.78 -12.83
N CYS A 150 9.14 -15.01 -13.26
CA CYS A 150 8.62 -13.87 -12.50
C CYS A 150 7.96 -14.32 -11.18
N LEU A 151 7.17 -15.39 -11.21
CA LEU A 151 6.56 -15.96 -10.01
C LEU A 151 7.61 -16.38 -8.98
N ASN A 152 8.67 -17.06 -9.42
CA ASN A 152 9.77 -17.45 -8.52
C ASN A 152 10.47 -16.23 -7.91
N TRP A 153 10.68 -15.14 -8.67
CA TRP A 153 11.27 -13.90 -8.14
C TRP A 153 10.41 -13.24 -7.06
N ILE A 154 9.08 -13.35 -7.16
CA ILE A 154 8.18 -12.74 -6.19
C ILE A 154 8.00 -13.61 -4.95
N LEU A 155 8.04 -14.95 -5.08
CA LEU A 155 7.77 -15.88 -3.98
C LEU A 155 9.02 -16.34 -3.22
N GLU A 156 10.20 -16.24 -3.85
CA GLU A 156 11.49 -16.58 -3.23
C GLU A 156 12.34 -15.32 -3.05
N VAL A 157 11.81 -14.39 -2.26
CA VAL A 157 12.48 -13.10 -2.05
C VAL A 157 13.85 -13.30 -1.40
N LYS A 158 14.88 -12.84 -2.11
CA LYS A 158 16.24 -12.74 -1.58
C LYS A 158 16.51 -11.31 -1.15
N PRO A 159 17.17 -11.08 0.01
CA PRO A 159 17.64 -9.75 0.37
C PRO A 159 18.44 -9.13 -0.79
N HIS A 160 18.10 -7.89 -1.15
CA HIS A 160 18.69 -7.14 -2.27
C HIS A 160 18.45 -7.74 -3.67
N GLY A 161 17.55 -8.72 -3.81
CA GLY A 161 17.18 -9.30 -5.10
C GLY A 161 16.33 -8.36 -5.96
N ASP A 162 16.27 -8.68 -7.27
CA ASP A 162 15.37 -8.03 -8.21
C ASP A 162 13.90 -8.26 -7.82
N ARG A 163 13.07 -7.24 -7.99
CA ARG A 163 11.63 -7.26 -7.67
C ARG A 163 10.80 -7.23 -8.95
N VAL A 164 9.59 -7.76 -8.89
CA VAL A 164 8.63 -7.72 -10.00
C VAL A 164 7.47 -6.81 -9.64
N GLY A 165 7.11 -5.92 -10.57
CA GLY A 165 6.05 -4.95 -10.40
C GLY A 165 4.63 -5.51 -10.60
N PRO A 166 3.62 -4.70 -10.25
CA PRO A 166 2.22 -5.11 -10.25
C PRO A 166 1.65 -5.36 -11.64
N LEU A 167 2.14 -4.73 -12.72
CA LEU A 167 1.56 -4.97 -14.05
C LEU A 167 1.84 -6.38 -14.56
N VAL A 168 2.99 -6.97 -14.24
CA VAL A 168 3.25 -8.39 -14.50
C VAL A 168 2.29 -9.27 -13.73
N VAL A 169 2.06 -8.97 -12.44
CA VAL A 169 1.18 -9.79 -11.58
C VAL A 169 -0.25 -9.75 -12.10
N ILE A 170 -0.79 -8.54 -12.22
CA ILE A 170 -2.16 -8.28 -12.66
C ILE A 170 -2.36 -8.71 -14.11
N GLY A 171 -1.36 -8.49 -14.97
CA GLY A 171 -1.40 -8.71 -16.41
C GLY A 171 -1.27 -10.16 -16.83
N LEU A 172 -0.44 -10.94 -16.14
CA LEU A 172 0.00 -12.26 -16.60
C LEU A 172 -0.06 -13.33 -15.50
N ILE A 173 0.38 -13.01 -14.28
CA ILE A 173 0.50 -14.04 -13.23
C ILE A 173 -0.87 -14.49 -12.75
N ASN A 174 -1.78 -13.57 -12.40
CA ASN A 174 -3.11 -13.90 -11.89
C ASN A 174 -3.94 -14.78 -12.86
N GLU A 175 -3.57 -14.84 -14.15
CA GLU A 175 -4.20 -15.71 -15.15
C GLU A 175 -3.57 -17.10 -15.22
N SER A 176 -2.28 -17.19 -14.88
CA SER A 176 -1.43 -18.38 -15.02
C SER A 176 -1.26 -19.18 -13.74
N SER A 177 -1.29 -18.50 -12.59
CA SER A 177 -1.17 -19.11 -11.27
C SER A 177 -2.57 -19.40 -10.75
N ILE A 178 -2.95 -20.66 -10.99
CA ILE A 178 -3.68 -21.59 -10.11
C ILE A 178 -4.98 -21.06 -9.47
N SER A 179 -6.03 -21.87 -9.58
CA SER A 179 -7.34 -21.58 -9.01
C SER A 179 -7.26 -21.54 -7.49
N THR A 180 -7.27 -20.35 -6.89
CA THR A 180 -7.50 -20.20 -5.46
C THR A 180 -8.79 -20.94 -5.07
N LYS A 181 -8.76 -21.73 -3.98
CA LYS A 181 -9.99 -22.34 -3.43
C LYS A 181 -11.02 -21.26 -3.09
N TRP A 182 -10.51 -20.12 -2.60
CA TRP A 182 -11.30 -18.92 -2.35
C TRP A 182 -11.29 -17.99 -3.54
N LYS A 183 -12.47 -17.59 -4.03
CA LYS A 183 -12.59 -16.53 -5.04
C LYS A 183 -13.26 -15.32 -4.43
N VAL A 184 -12.71 -14.15 -4.69
CA VAL A 184 -13.35 -12.88 -4.34
C VAL A 184 -14.72 -12.83 -5.03
N PRO A 185 -15.81 -12.49 -4.30
CA PRO A 185 -17.12 -12.34 -4.91
C PRO A 185 -17.09 -11.40 -6.12
N PRO A 186 -17.72 -11.74 -7.27
CA PRO A 186 -17.55 -11.00 -8.53
C PRO A 186 -17.92 -9.52 -8.53
N ALA A 187 -18.74 -9.08 -7.56
CA ALA A 187 -19.16 -7.68 -7.44
C ALA A 187 -18.15 -6.79 -6.69
N ILE A 188 -17.10 -7.38 -6.12
CA ILE A 188 -16.14 -6.71 -5.25
C ILE A 188 -14.89 -6.39 -6.05
N ASN A 189 -14.54 -5.10 -6.12
CA ASN A 189 -13.31 -4.67 -6.74
C ASN A 189 -12.15 -4.88 -5.76
N TYR A 190 -11.07 -5.50 -6.23
CA TYR A 190 -9.90 -5.79 -5.42
C TYR A 190 -8.63 -5.63 -6.27
N GLN A 191 -7.50 -5.60 -5.59
CA GLN A 191 -6.19 -5.77 -6.21
C GLN A 191 -5.45 -6.90 -5.50
N GLU A 192 -4.77 -7.74 -6.26
CA GLU A 192 -3.85 -8.74 -5.70
C GLU A 192 -2.42 -8.33 -6.02
N TYR A 193 -1.71 -7.84 -5.00
CA TYR A 193 -0.28 -7.58 -5.10
C TYR A 193 0.37 -7.37 -3.71
N PRO A 194 1.47 -8.08 -3.39
CA PRO A 194 2.04 -9.19 -4.14
C PRO A 194 1.10 -10.41 -4.23
N PRO A 195 1.38 -11.42 -5.08
CA PRO A 195 0.57 -12.63 -5.21
C PRO A 195 0.20 -13.24 -3.86
N GLY A 196 -1.04 -13.67 -3.74
CA GLY A 196 -1.66 -14.18 -2.51
C GLY A 196 -2.23 -13.12 -1.58
N ASN A 197 -1.82 -11.84 -1.71
CA ASN A 197 -2.34 -10.74 -0.87
C ASN A 197 -3.44 -10.01 -1.62
N ILE A 198 -4.69 -10.34 -1.30
CA ILE A 198 -5.88 -9.70 -1.88
C ILE A 198 -6.24 -8.50 -1.02
N ILE A 199 -6.39 -7.34 -1.66
CA ILE A 199 -6.57 -6.05 -0.98
C ILE A 199 -7.87 -5.44 -1.51
N ILE A 200 -8.79 -5.17 -0.59
CA ILE A 200 -10.14 -4.71 -0.88
C ILE A 200 -10.35 -3.37 -0.15
N PRO A 201 -10.46 -2.23 -0.83
CA PRO A 201 -10.71 -0.96 -0.18
C PRO A 201 -12.18 -0.88 0.28
N MET A 202 -12.40 -1.16 1.57
CA MET A 202 -13.73 -1.17 2.19
C MET A 202 -14.09 0.24 2.67
N GLY A 203 -15.28 0.73 2.35
CA GLY A 203 -15.72 2.03 2.85
C GLY A 203 -15.82 2.04 4.38
N SER A 204 -15.18 3.02 5.02
CA SER A 204 -14.90 2.99 6.46
C SER A 204 -14.97 4.37 7.11
N ARG A 205 -14.88 4.41 8.45
CA ARG A 205 -14.85 5.64 9.26
C ARG A 205 -13.46 6.27 9.33
N THR A 206 -12.77 6.37 8.20
CA THR A 206 -11.41 6.90 8.13
C THR A 206 -11.36 8.43 8.00
N LEU A 207 -10.17 9.00 8.22
CA LEU A 207 -9.92 10.42 8.04
C LEU A 207 -9.76 10.79 6.56
N ARG A 208 -10.25 11.97 6.19
CA ARG A 208 -10.00 12.55 4.87
C ARG A 208 -8.47 12.71 4.65
N PRO A 209 -7.98 12.52 3.42
CA PRO A 209 -8.74 12.47 2.17
C PRO A 209 -9.27 11.07 1.79
N PHE A 210 -8.97 10.03 2.57
CA PHE A 210 -9.45 8.67 2.30
C PHE A 210 -10.94 8.52 2.64
N HIS A 211 -11.54 7.49 2.04
CA HIS A 211 -12.92 7.05 2.31
C HIS A 211 -12.98 5.56 2.62
N THR A 212 -11.84 4.87 2.55
CA THR A 212 -11.73 3.43 2.64
C THR A 212 -10.57 3.02 3.52
N THR A 213 -10.73 1.88 4.19
CA THR A 213 -9.68 1.11 4.84
C THR A 213 -9.49 -0.18 4.06
N ASN A 214 -8.26 -0.56 3.78
CA ASN A 214 -7.94 -1.77 3.05
C ASN A 214 -8.17 -2.99 3.94
N LEU A 215 -9.14 -3.81 3.58
CA LEU A 215 -9.24 -5.18 4.05
C LEU A 215 -8.20 -6.01 3.32
N VAL A 216 -7.25 -6.60 4.05
CA VAL A 216 -6.29 -7.56 3.46
C VAL A 216 -6.78 -8.98 3.73
N VAL A 217 -6.90 -9.77 2.66
CA VAL A 217 -7.31 -11.16 2.69
C VAL A 217 -6.17 -12.02 2.14
N PHE A 218 -5.78 -13.03 2.90
CA PHE A 218 -4.77 -14.00 2.51
C PHE A 218 -5.35 -15.41 2.65
N ALA A 219 -5.51 -16.12 1.54
CA ALA A 219 -6.19 -17.42 1.48
C ALA A 219 -5.47 -18.37 0.50
N PRO A 220 -4.32 -18.95 0.90
CA PRO A 220 -3.49 -19.77 0.01
C PRO A 220 -4.15 -21.11 -0.35
N GLU A 221 -3.74 -21.68 -1.48
CA GLU A 221 -4.34 -22.88 -2.07
C GLU A 221 -3.95 -24.20 -1.38
N ASN A 222 -2.64 -24.35 -1.14
CA ASN A 222 -2.03 -25.58 -0.66
C ASN A 222 -1.83 -25.47 0.84
N VAL A 223 -2.83 -25.88 1.61
CA VAL A 223 -2.65 -26.15 3.04
C VAL A 223 -1.73 -27.36 3.15
N SER A 224 -0.43 -27.14 3.33
CA SER A 224 0.51 -28.24 3.56
C SER A 224 0.19 -28.88 4.91
N ASN A 225 0.00 -30.21 4.93
CA ASN A 225 -0.07 -30.99 6.17
C ASN A 225 1.32 -31.16 6.82
N ASP A 226 2.37 -30.57 6.24
CA ASP A 226 3.74 -30.77 6.68
C ASP A 226 3.96 -30.01 7.98
N SER A 227 3.95 -30.77 9.07
CA SER A 227 4.12 -30.30 10.44
C SER A 227 5.60 -30.03 10.73
N GLY A 228 6.23 -29.15 9.96
CA GLY A 228 7.51 -28.59 10.37
C GLY A 228 7.36 -28.04 11.79
N GLU A 229 8.27 -28.42 12.69
CA GLU A 229 8.32 -27.98 14.10
C GLU A 229 8.67 -26.49 14.21
N ASN A 230 7.84 -25.63 13.64
CA ASN A 230 7.90 -24.19 13.81
C ASN A 230 6.94 -23.79 14.93
N ASN A 231 7.44 -22.97 15.86
CA ASN A 231 6.72 -22.46 17.02
C ASN A 231 5.72 -21.37 16.61
N PHE A 232 4.67 -21.74 15.88
CA PHE A 232 3.60 -20.85 15.46
C PHE A 232 2.61 -20.62 16.61
N ILE A 233 2.24 -19.37 16.87
CA ILE A 233 1.27 -19.02 17.91
C ILE A 233 -0.15 -19.48 17.55
N VAL A 234 -0.50 -19.41 16.27
CA VAL A 234 -1.79 -19.83 15.70
C VAL A 234 -1.59 -20.39 14.29
N ARG A 235 -2.43 -21.37 13.94
CA ARG A 235 -2.51 -21.94 12.58
C ARG A 235 -3.92 -21.82 12.01
N GLY A 236 -4.04 -21.27 10.80
CA GLY A 236 -5.29 -21.12 10.07
C GLY A 236 -5.19 -21.53 8.60
N ASP A 237 -6.33 -21.56 7.93
CA ASP A 237 -6.41 -21.80 6.48
C ASP A 237 -6.55 -20.49 5.69
N ALA A 238 -6.97 -19.41 6.36
CA ALA A 238 -7.04 -18.06 5.81
C ALA A 238 -6.83 -17.00 6.90
N LEU A 239 -6.45 -15.80 6.47
CA LEU A 239 -6.25 -14.62 7.29
C LEU A 239 -7.04 -13.44 6.71
N ILE A 240 -7.71 -12.71 7.60
CA ILE A 240 -8.22 -11.35 7.34
C ILE A 240 -7.46 -10.37 8.23
N VAL A 241 -7.06 -9.22 7.69
CA VAL A 241 -6.49 -8.11 8.45
C VAL A 241 -7.42 -6.91 8.39
N ASP A 242 -7.70 -6.32 9.56
CA ASP A 242 -8.46 -5.08 9.75
C ASP A 242 -9.84 -5.08 9.06
N PRO A 243 -10.83 -5.86 9.57
CA PRO A 243 -12.16 -5.96 8.99
C PRO A 243 -13.05 -4.71 9.15
N GLY A 244 -12.49 -3.56 9.53
CA GLY A 244 -13.25 -2.34 9.77
C GLY A 244 -13.90 -1.79 8.51
N CYS A 245 -15.21 -1.57 8.60
CA CYS A 245 -15.99 -0.95 7.54
C CYS A 245 -17.26 -0.32 8.12
N LEU A 246 -17.88 0.60 7.37
CA LEU A 246 -19.18 1.16 7.72
C LEU A 246 -20.26 0.09 7.61
N SER A 247 -21.34 0.23 8.39
CA SER A 247 -22.46 -0.72 8.40
C SER A 247 -23.10 -0.96 7.03
N GLU A 248 -23.03 0.03 6.13
CA GLU A 248 -23.52 -0.10 4.76
C GLU A 248 -22.72 -1.12 3.91
N PHE A 249 -21.46 -1.40 4.29
CA PHE A 249 -20.60 -2.40 3.64
C PHE A 249 -20.60 -3.76 4.36
N TYR A 250 -21.38 -3.94 5.44
CA TYR A 250 -21.44 -5.22 6.14
C TYR A 250 -21.88 -6.37 5.23
N GLY A 251 -22.83 -6.14 4.32
CA GLY A 251 -23.27 -7.17 3.37
C GLY A 251 -22.17 -7.58 2.36
N GLU A 252 -21.21 -6.70 2.10
CA GLU A 252 -20.03 -7.02 1.28
C GLU A 252 -19.03 -7.86 2.09
N LEU A 253 -18.73 -7.43 3.32
CA LEU A 253 -17.87 -8.17 4.25
C LEU A 253 -18.43 -9.57 4.54
N GLU A 254 -19.75 -9.71 4.73
CA GLU A 254 -20.40 -11.02 4.92
C GLU A 254 -20.11 -11.98 3.75
N LYS A 255 -20.18 -11.49 2.50
CA LYS A 255 -19.91 -12.32 1.31
C LYS A 255 -18.45 -12.75 1.24
N ILE A 256 -17.52 -11.85 1.57
CA ILE A 256 -16.09 -12.15 1.63
C ILE A 256 -15.84 -13.26 2.65
N VAL A 257 -16.30 -13.04 3.89
CA VAL A 257 -16.05 -13.94 5.03
C VAL A 257 -16.71 -15.30 4.84
N THR A 258 -17.96 -15.33 4.33
CA THR A 258 -18.69 -16.60 4.10
C THR A 258 -18.02 -17.46 3.04
N ALA A 259 -17.32 -16.84 2.07
CA ALA A 259 -16.59 -17.57 1.06
C ALA A 259 -15.27 -18.15 1.59
N LEU A 260 -14.68 -17.59 2.65
CA LEU A 260 -13.39 -18.02 3.18
C LEU A 260 -13.45 -19.39 3.88
N PRO A 261 -12.30 -20.10 3.95
CA PRO A 261 -12.15 -21.27 4.80
C PRO A 261 -12.58 -21.04 6.26
N ARG A 262 -13.07 -22.09 6.91
CA ARG A 262 -13.61 -22.02 8.28
C ARG A 262 -12.55 -21.70 9.33
N ARG A 263 -11.32 -22.22 9.21
CA ARG A 263 -10.22 -21.90 10.15
C ARG A 263 -9.65 -20.52 9.83
N LEU A 264 -10.41 -19.48 10.14
CA LEU A 264 -10.07 -18.10 9.89
C LEU A 264 -9.30 -17.51 11.06
N VAL A 265 -8.14 -16.93 10.75
CA VAL A 265 -7.43 -16.01 11.64
C VAL A 265 -7.85 -14.59 11.28
N VAL A 266 -8.13 -13.77 12.28
CA VAL A 266 -8.33 -12.34 12.10
C VAL A 266 -7.21 -11.63 12.82
N PHE A 267 -6.53 -10.71 12.14
CA PHE A 267 -5.50 -9.88 12.75
C PHE A 267 -5.98 -8.43 12.74
N VAL A 268 -5.81 -7.75 13.86
CA VAL A 268 -6.10 -6.32 13.97
C VAL A 268 -4.80 -5.58 14.26
N THR A 269 -4.44 -4.63 13.40
CA THR A 269 -3.22 -3.82 13.54
C THR A 269 -3.31 -2.90 14.75
N HIS A 270 -4.46 -2.25 14.96
CA HIS A 270 -4.75 -1.39 16.10
C HIS A 270 -6.27 -1.14 16.26
N HIS A 271 -6.64 -0.45 17.34
CA HIS A 271 -8.01 -0.38 17.84
C HIS A 271 -8.92 0.65 17.17
N HIS A 272 -8.44 1.44 16.20
CA HIS A 272 -9.28 2.50 15.62
C HIS A 272 -10.49 1.91 14.90
N PRO A 273 -11.66 2.60 14.94
CA PRO A 273 -12.93 2.01 14.50
C PRO A 273 -12.91 1.49 13.06
N ASP A 274 -12.26 2.21 12.16
CA ASP A 274 -12.13 1.85 10.75
C ASP A 274 -11.26 0.62 10.48
N HIS A 275 -10.66 0.01 11.52
CA HIS A 275 -9.97 -1.28 11.45
C HIS A 275 -10.75 -2.41 12.13
N VAL A 276 -11.71 -2.11 13.02
CA VAL A 276 -12.32 -3.10 13.92
C VAL A 276 -13.84 -3.20 13.84
N ASP A 277 -14.52 -2.24 13.22
CA ASP A 277 -15.99 -2.16 13.22
C ASP A 277 -16.68 -3.40 12.62
N GLY A 278 -16.03 -4.10 11.68
CA GLY A 278 -16.57 -5.32 11.08
C GLY A 278 -16.34 -6.60 11.89
N LEU A 279 -15.74 -6.56 13.10
CA LEU A 279 -15.53 -7.76 13.93
C LEU A 279 -16.85 -8.47 14.30
N SER A 280 -17.94 -7.72 14.46
CA SER A 280 -19.28 -8.29 14.68
C SER A 280 -19.77 -9.12 13.48
N VAL A 281 -19.43 -8.70 12.26
CA VAL A 281 -19.73 -9.41 11.01
C VAL A 281 -18.87 -10.67 10.90
N ILE A 282 -17.58 -10.58 11.24
CA ILE A 282 -16.69 -11.75 11.31
C ILE A 282 -17.33 -12.82 12.20
N GLN A 283 -17.73 -12.48 13.43
CA GLN A 283 -18.33 -13.45 14.35
C GLN A 283 -19.61 -14.07 13.83
N LYS A 284 -20.50 -13.26 13.23
CA LYS A 284 -21.76 -13.74 12.68
C LYS A 284 -21.52 -14.79 11.59
N CYS A 285 -20.55 -14.56 10.71
CA CYS A 285 -20.24 -15.45 9.60
C CYS A 285 -19.33 -16.63 9.99
N ASN A 286 -18.41 -16.40 10.93
CA ASN A 286 -17.42 -17.37 11.37
C ASN A 286 -17.18 -17.24 12.89
N PRO A 287 -18.04 -17.84 13.74
CA PRO A 287 -17.96 -17.71 15.20
C PRO A 287 -16.72 -18.37 15.81
N ASP A 288 -16.06 -19.28 15.07
CA ASP A 288 -14.86 -19.99 15.49
C ASP A 288 -13.56 -19.28 15.08
N ALA A 289 -13.66 -18.10 14.45
CA ALA A 289 -12.49 -17.33 14.04
C ALA A 289 -11.64 -16.92 15.26
N THR A 290 -10.32 -16.98 15.09
CA THR A 290 -9.36 -16.57 16.14
C THR A 290 -8.84 -15.17 15.86
N LEU A 291 -9.14 -14.23 16.77
CA LEU A 291 -8.64 -12.86 16.70
C LEU A 291 -7.25 -12.74 17.33
N LEU A 292 -6.34 -12.08 16.63
CA LEU A 292 -4.99 -11.72 17.04
C LEU A 292 -4.86 -10.20 17.08
N ALA A 293 -4.39 -9.68 18.20
CA ALA A 293 -4.12 -8.26 18.40
C ALA A 293 -3.18 -8.06 19.58
N HIS A 294 -2.60 -6.87 19.70
CA HIS A 294 -1.87 -6.49 20.91
C HIS A 294 -2.84 -6.27 22.07
N GLU A 295 -2.41 -6.55 23.31
CA GLU A 295 -3.24 -6.40 24.52
C GLU A 295 -3.79 -4.97 24.68
N LYS A 296 -2.94 -3.96 24.53
CA LYS A 296 -3.36 -2.55 24.59
C LYS A 296 -4.34 -2.16 23.50
N THR A 297 -4.28 -2.82 22.35
CA THR A 297 -5.25 -2.65 21.27
C THR A 297 -6.58 -3.25 21.71
N MET A 298 -6.59 -4.50 22.17
CA MET A 298 -7.81 -5.16 22.64
C MET A 298 -8.51 -4.44 23.80
N HIS A 299 -7.76 -3.86 24.74
CA HIS A 299 -8.33 -3.08 25.85
C HIS A 299 -9.13 -1.86 25.40
N ARG A 300 -8.90 -1.37 24.17
CA ARG A 300 -9.59 -0.19 23.63
C ARG A 300 -10.69 -0.54 22.62
N ILE A 301 -10.85 -1.81 22.25
CA ILE A 301 -11.92 -2.26 21.35
C ILE A 301 -13.14 -2.62 22.20
N SER A 302 -14.29 -1.97 21.95
CA SER A 302 -15.56 -2.38 22.58
C SER A 302 -15.99 -3.76 22.09
N ARG A 303 -16.42 -4.59 23.03
CA ARG A 303 -16.91 -5.96 22.82
C ARG A 303 -18.40 -6.09 23.16
N ASP A 304 -19.14 -4.98 23.14
CA ASP A 304 -20.55 -4.95 23.55
C ASP A 304 -21.46 -5.76 22.60
N VAL A 305 -21.03 -5.93 21.34
CA VAL A 305 -21.83 -6.55 20.26
C VAL A 305 -21.16 -7.78 19.65
N TRP A 306 -20.02 -8.23 20.19
CA TRP A 306 -19.26 -9.38 19.70
C TRP A 306 -18.29 -9.92 20.77
N SER A 307 -17.95 -11.20 20.71
CA SER A 307 -17.24 -11.99 21.72
C SER A 307 -16.31 -13.08 21.14
N LEU A 308 -15.76 -12.89 19.93
CA LEU A 308 -14.76 -13.80 19.32
C LEU A 308 -13.63 -14.17 20.29
N GLY A 309 -13.11 -15.39 20.11
CA GLY A 309 -11.89 -15.85 20.78
C GLY A 309 -10.71 -14.96 20.40
N TYR A 310 -9.88 -14.62 21.39
CA TYR A 310 -8.75 -13.71 21.24
C TYR A 310 -7.46 -14.35 21.77
N THR A 311 -6.37 -14.21 21.02
CA THR A 311 -5.01 -14.56 21.45
C THR A 311 -4.12 -13.31 21.37
N PRO A 312 -3.50 -12.88 22.49
CA PRO A 312 -2.60 -11.73 22.49
C PRO A 312 -1.32 -12.02 21.71
N VAL A 313 -0.83 -11.00 21.00
CA VAL A 313 0.48 -10.99 20.34
C VAL A 313 1.33 -9.82 20.84
N THR A 314 2.64 -10.01 20.87
CA THR A 314 3.62 -9.07 21.48
C THR A 314 4.66 -8.54 20.51
N GLY A 315 4.86 -9.17 19.35
CA GLY A 315 5.66 -8.59 18.26
C GLY A 315 6.85 -9.37 17.74
N ASP A 316 6.87 -10.69 17.96
CA ASP A 316 7.92 -11.61 17.47
C ASP A 316 7.37 -13.02 17.19
N GLU A 317 6.05 -13.18 17.21
CA GLU A 317 5.38 -14.44 16.95
C GLU A 317 5.28 -14.72 15.45
N ASP A 318 5.16 -16.00 15.12
CA ASP A 318 4.85 -16.45 13.76
C ASP A 318 3.43 -17.01 13.71
N ILE A 319 2.70 -16.67 12.65
CA ILE A 319 1.40 -17.21 12.31
C ILE A 319 1.58 -18.07 11.06
N ASP A 320 0.97 -19.26 11.05
CA ASP A 320 0.92 -20.13 9.89
C ASP A 320 -0.47 -20.05 9.25
N ILE A 321 -0.52 -19.63 7.99
CA ILE A 321 -1.73 -19.62 7.19
C ILE A 321 -1.51 -20.50 5.97
N GLY A 322 -2.14 -21.67 5.96
CA GLY A 322 -2.03 -22.65 4.89
C GLY A 322 -0.59 -22.99 4.49
N GLY A 323 0.30 -23.16 5.47
CA GLY A 323 1.71 -23.51 5.25
C GLY A 323 2.62 -22.30 5.00
N GLN A 324 2.09 -21.08 4.94
CA GLN A 324 2.86 -19.85 4.72
C GLN A 324 2.99 -19.07 6.02
N ARG A 325 4.21 -18.59 6.29
CA ARG A 325 4.56 -17.87 7.52
C ARG A 325 4.27 -16.38 7.38
N LEU A 326 3.52 -15.83 8.33
CA LEU A 326 3.44 -14.39 8.60
C LEU A 326 4.06 -14.09 9.96
N ARG A 327 5.03 -13.18 9.98
CA ARG A 327 5.70 -12.72 11.21
C ARG A 327 4.98 -11.49 11.76
N VAL A 328 4.60 -11.54 13.03
CA VAL A 328 4.06 -10.40 13.76
C VAL A 328 5.20 -9.46 14.15
N ILE A 329 5.02 -8.16 13.92
CA ILE A 329 6.01 -7.13 14.22
C ILE A 329 5.38 -6.07 15.12
N PHE A 330 5.91 -5.91 16.34
CA PHE A 330 5.54 -4.75 17.16
C PHE A 330 6.07 -3.47 16.53
N ALA A 331 5.16 -2.50 16.36
CA ALA A 331 5.35 -1.30 15.56
C ALA A 331 4.72 -0.05 16.22
N PRO A 332 5.08 0.26 17.49
CA PRO A 332 4.49 1.39 18.19
C PRO A 332 4.86 2.72 17.53
N GLY A 333 4.08 3.75 17.83
CA GLY A 333 4.29 5.11 17.37
C GLY A 333 2.99 5.74 16.91
N HIS A 334 2.23 5.07 16.05
CA HIS A 334 0.86 5.48 15.72
C HIS A 334 -0.07 5.35 16.94
N THR A 335 -0.06 4.18 17.56
CA THR A 335 -0.61 3.91 18.90
C THR A 335 0.38 3.06 19.68
N ASP A 336 0.20 2.95 21.00
CA ASP A 336 1.07 2.18 21.89
C ASP A 336 0.94 0.65 21.79
N GLY A 337 -0.02 0.17 20.98
CA GLY A 337 -0.31 -1.23 20.70
C GLY A 337 -0.40 -1.55 19.21
N HIS A 338 0.15 -0.68 18.35
CA HIS A 338 0.15 -0.88 16.90
C HIS A 338 1.08 -2.03 16.50
N MET A 339 0.59 -2.85 15.57
CA MET A 339 1.28 -4.04 15.05
C MET A 339 1.27 -4.06 13.53
N ALA A 340 2.31 -4.66 12.95
CA ALA A 340 2.43 -4.94 11.53
C ALA A 340 2.60 -6.46 11.28
N LEU A 341 2.35 -6.89 10.03
CA LEU A 341 2.54 -8.29 9.60
C LEU A 341 3.46 -8.37 8.40
N LEU A 342 4.54 -9.15 8.52
CA LEU A 342 5.47 -9.43 7.43
C LEU A 342 5.17 -10.81 6.84
N HIS A 343 4.76 -10.85 5.58
CA HIS A 343 4.60 -12.11 4.85
C HIS A 343 5.98 -12.62 4.39
N ALA A 344 6.38 -13.82 4.82
CA ALA A 344 7.74 -14.31 4.62
C ALA A 344 8.09 -14.52 3.13
N ASN A 345 7.18 -15.12 2.36
CA ASN A 345 7.47 -15.52 0.97
C ASN A 345 7.63 -14.32 0.04
N THR A 346 6.69 -13.36 0.10
CA THR A 346 6.73 -12.15 -0.74
C THR A 346 7.49 -10.99 -0.11
N HIS A 347 7.93 -11.16 1.13
CA HIS A 347 8.59 -10.15 1.95
C HIS A 347 7.84 -8.80 1.96
N SER A 348 6.51 -8.84 1.87
CA SER A 348 5.65 -7.66 1.94
C SER A 348 5.21 -7.40 3.36
N LEU A 349 5.23 -6.14 3.75
CA LEU A 349 4.85 -5.71 5.09
C LEU A 349 3.49 -5.02 5.04
N ILE A 350 2.50 -5.63 5.70
CA ILE A 350 1.22 -5.02 6.02
C ILE A 350 1.47 -4.07 7.18
N VAL A 351 1.49 -2.77 6.88
CA VAL A 351 2.10 -1.74 7.75
C VAL A 351 1.10 -1.02 8.64
N GLY A 352 -0.19 -1.37 8.56
CA GLY A 352 -1.26 -0.68 9.29
C GLY A 352 -1.28 0.80 8.97
N ASP A 353 -1.55 1.61 10.00
CA ASP A 353 -1.52 3.07 9.96
C ASP A 353 -0.16 3.72 10.25
N HIS A 354 0.93 2.94 10.31
CA HIS A 354 2.26 3.54 10.45
C HIS A 354 2.65 4.37 9.22
N CYS A 355 2.16 3.97 8.04
CA CYS A 355 2.28 4.71 6.79
C CYS A 355 0.97 4.60 5.98
N VAL A 356 0.59 5.66 5.31
CA VAL A 356 -0.56 5.70 4.37
C VAL A 356 -0.11 6.11 2.98
N GLY A 357 -0.83 5.67 1.95
CA GLY A 357 -0.44 5.80 0.54
C GLY A 357 -0.32 7.24 0.03
N GLN A 358 -0.93 8.21 0.73
CA GLN A 358 -0.83 9.63 0.43
C GLN A 358 -0.97 10.47 1.70
N GLY A 359 -0.20 11.55 1.77
CA GLY A 359 -0.18 12.43 2.94
C GLY A 359 0.73 11.91 4.04
N SER A 360 0.30 12.02 5.29
CA SER A 360 1.06 11.58 6.45
C SER A 360 0.12 10.91 7.45
N ALA A 361 0.51 9.73 7.93
CA ALA A 361 -0.11 9.04 9.05
C ALA A 361 -0.27 9.98 10.26
N THR A 362 -1.43 9.92 10.93
CA THR A 362 -1.61 10.60 12.21
C THR A 362 -1.00 9.73 13.31
N LEU A 363 -0.54 10.31 14.43
CA LEU A 363 -0.24 9.52 15.63
C LEU A 363 -1.23 9.92 16.72
N ASP A 364 -1.87 8.93 17.34
CA ASP A 364 -2.94 9.16 18.31
C ASP A 364 -2.37 9.34 19.71
N ILE A 365 -2.14 10.60 20.10
CA ILE A 365 -1.63 10.97 21.42
C ILE A 365 -2.52 10.45 22.57
N LYS A 366 -3.83 10.22 22.35
CA LYS A 366 -4.74 9.72 23.39
C LYS A 366 -4.61 8.21 23.58
N ALA A 367 -4.08 7.50 22.58
CA ALA A 367 -3.80 6.08 22.61
C ALA A 367 -2.29 5.78 22.67
N GLY A 368 -1.52 6.71 23.26
CA GLY A 368 -0.09 6.52 23.50
C GLY A 368 0.79 6.66 22.25
N GLY A 369 0.27 7.27 21.17
CA GLY A 369 1.09 7.63 20.02
C GLY A 369 2.30 8.47 20.43
N ASN A 370 3.45 8.18 19.83
CA ASN A 370 4.74 8.66 20.29
C ASN A 370 5.70 8.81 19.10
N MET A 371 6.32 9.98 18.98
CA MET A 371 7.21 10.27 17.86
C MET A 371 8.54 9.50 17.95
N SER A 372 9.11 9.32 19.14
CA SER A 372 10.34 8.54 19.35
C SER A 372 10.16 7.09 18.90
N GLU A 373 9.05 6.46 19.33
CA GLU A 373 8.67 5.10 18.91
C GLU A 373 8.40 5.06 17.40
N TYR A 374 7.73 6.07 16.84
CA TYR A 374 7.49 6.17 15.40
C TYR A 374 8.79 6.18 14.59
N PHE A 375 9.79 6.98 15.00
CA PHE A 375 11.11 6.99 14.37
C PHE A 375 11.78 5.61 14.48
N GLN A 376 11.80 5.01 15.66
CA GLN A 376 12.40 3.69 15.90
C GLN A 376 11.74 2.60 15.03
N THR A 377 10.40 2.55 15.01
CA THR A 377 9.63 1.63 14.17
C THR A 377 9.92 1.85 12.68
N THR A 378 10.06 3.11 12.24
CA THR A 378 10.38 3.41 10.84
C THR A 378 11.78 2.92 10.45
N TYR A 379 12.79 3.09 11.32
CA TYR A 379 14.13 2.53 11.08
C TYR A 379 14.12 1.00 11.11
N LYS A 380 13.37 0.38 12.04
CA LYS A 380 13.15 -1.07 12.06
C LYS A 380 12.57 -1.56 10.72
N PHE A 381 11.60 -0.86 10.15
CA PHE A 381 11.05 -1.21 8.84
C PHE A 381 12.03 -1.00 7.68
N LEU A 382 12.90 0.01 7.75
CA LEU A 382 13.99 0.19 6.77
C LEU A 382 14.98 -0.97 6.81
N GLU A 383 15.34 -1.42 8.02
CA GLU A 383 16.23 -2.57 8.26
C GLU A 383 15.60 -3.90 7.82
N LEU A 384 14.28 -4.07 8.06
CA LEU A 384 13.53 -5.22 7.52
C LEU A 384 13.57 -5.27 5.99
N SER A 385 13.79 -4.13 5.32
CA SER A 385 13.92 -4.03 3.86
C SER A 385 12.79 -4.75 3.08
N PRO A 386 11.51 -4.49 3.41
CA PRO A 386 10.39 -5.15 2.75
C PRO A 386 10.40 -4.87 1.25
N HIS A 387 9.79 -5.74 0.46
CA HIS A 387 9.72 -5.59 -1.00
C HIS A 387 8.51 -4.78 -1.46
N ALA A 388 7.47 -4.70 -0.63
CA ALA A 388 6.32 -3.85 -0.78
C ALA A 388 5.77 -3.46 0.60
N LEU A 389 5.19 -2.26 0.70
CA LEU A 389 4.39 -1.85 1.87
C LEU A 389 2.92 -1.88 1.49
N ILE A 390 2.10 -2.56 2.29
CA ILE A 390 0.65 -2.61 2.16
C ILE A 390 0.06 -1.75 3.28
N PRO A 391 -0.23 -0.46 3.03
CA PRO A 391 -0.89 0.40 4.00
C PRO A 391 -2.37 0.05 4.13
N MET A 392 -2.98 0.43 5.24
CA MET A 392 -4.44 0.32 5.42
C MET A 392 -5.21 1.42 4.71
N HIS A 393 -4.54 2.44 4.21
CA HIS A 393 -5.16 3.50 3.41
C HIS A 393 -4.31 3.80 2.17
N GLY A 394 -4.94 3.76 0.99
CA GLY A 394 -4.28 3.99 -0.29
C GLY A 394 -3.68 2.72 -0.92
N ARG A 395 -2.90 2.90 -2.00
CA ARG A 395 -2.34 1.81 -2.80
C ARG A 395 -1.15 1.14 -2.12
N VAL A 396 -0.87 -0.09 -2.54
CA VAL A 396 0.40 -0.77 -2.23
C VAL A 396 1.56 0.06 -2.77
N ASN A 397 2.57 0.27 -1.93
CA ASN A 397 3.77 0.97 -2.31
C ASN A 397 4.88 -0.01 -2.72
N VAL A 398 5.42 0.20 -3.92
CA VAL A 398 6.49 -0.62 -4.52
C VAL A 398 7.87 0.03 -4.42
N TRP A 399 8.02 1.09 -3.62
CA TRP A 399 9.28 1.76 -3.29
C TRP A 399 9.37 1.97 -1.77
N PRO A 400 9.41 0.86 -1.01
CA PRO A 400 9.15 0.87 0.42
C PRO A 400 10.17 1.69 1.21
N LYS A 401 11.47 1.59 0.90
CA LYS A 401 12.49 2.41 1.58
C LYS A 401 12.35 3.88 1.25
N GLN A 402 12.05 4.20 -0.01
CA GLN A 402 11.75 5.57 -0.41
C GLN A 402 10.57 6.12 0.40
N MET A 403 9.47 5.38 0.53
CA MET A 403 8.30 5.82 1.29
C MET A 403 8.66 6.10 2.75
N LEU A 404 9.30 5.14 3.42
CA LEU A 404 9.70 5.26 4.84
C LEU A 404 10.66 6.44 5.07
N CYS A 405 11.65 6.63 4.20
CA CYS A 405 12.55 7.78 4.25
C CYS A 405 11.82 9.11 4.04
N GLY A 406 10.84 9.13 3.13
CA GLY A 406 9.98 10.30 2.91
C GLY A 406 9.21 10.70 4.18
N TYR A 407 8.73 9.70 4.93
CA TYR A 407 8.09 9.92 6.24
C TYR A 407 9.07 10.48 7.28
N LEU A 408 10.26 9.88 7.42
CA LEU A 408 11.31 10.40 8.32
C LEU A 408 11.66 11.85 7.99
N LYS A 409 11.91 12.15 6.72
CA LYS A 409 12.24 13.50 6.23
C LYS A 409 11.13 14.49 6.53
N ASN A 410 9.86 14.12 6.27
CA ASN A 410 8.72 14.98 6.56
C ASN A 410 8.63 15.31 8.06
N ARG A 411 8.79 14.31 8.94
CA ARG A 411 8.80 14.51 10.40
C ARG A 411 9.94 15.40 10.87
N ARG A 412 11.18 15.18 10.38
CA ARG A 412 12.32 16.05 10.73
C ARG A 412 12.16 17.47 10.19
N SER A 413 11.59 17.63 9.00
CA SER A 413 11.27 18.96 8.45
C SER A 413 10.26 19.71 9.34
N ARG A 414 9.24 19.00 9.84
CA ARG A 414 8.28 19.56 10.81
C ARG A 414 8.96 20.01 12.10
N GLU A 415 9.87 19.19 12.64
CA GLU A 415 10.67 19.54 13.83
C GLU A 415 11.54 20.77 13.61
N ALA A 416 12.22 20.85 12.47
CA ALA A 416 13.01 22.03 12.11
C ALA A 416 12.14 23.30 12.04
N ASN A 417 10.93 23.21 11.50
CA ASN A 417 9.99 24.34 11.45
C ASN A 417 9.48 24.74 12.84
N ILE A 418 9.25 23.77 13.73
CA ILE A 418 8.88 24.04 15.14
C ILE A 418 10.02 24.75 15.86
N VAL A 419 11.26 24.27 15.71
CA VAL A 419 12.43 24.92 16.31
C VAL A 419 12.58 26.35 15.79
N LYS A 420 12.46 26.58 14.48
CA LYS A 420 12.48 27.93 13.89
C LYS A 420 11.38 28.84 14.44
N ALA A 421 10.18 28.32 14.66
CA ALA A 421 9.09 29.09 15.27
C ALA A 421 9.47 29.56 16.68
N ILE A 422 10.06 28.66 17.48
CA ILE A 422 10.49 28.94 18.85
C ILE A 422 11.66 29.94 18.87
N GLU A 423 12.65 29.78 18.00
CA GLU A 423 13.75 30.75 17.82
C GLU A 423 13.23 32.13 17.38
N GLY A 424 12.14 32.16 16.61
CA GLY A 424 11.40 33.36 16.24
C GLY A 424 10.54 33.97 17.35
N GLY A 425 10.55 33.39 18.56
CA GLY A 425 9.87 33.92 19.75
C GLY A 425 8.53 33.25 20.09
N ALA A 426 8.14 32.15 19.43
CA ALA A 426 6.95 31.40 19.80
C ALA A 426 7.08 30.79 21.21
N LYS A 427 6.08 31.02 22.08
CA LYS A 427 6.08 30.55 23.48
C LYS A 427 4.95 29.58 23.78
N SER A 428 3.89 29.61 22.98
CA SER A 428 2.69 28.79 23.17
C SER A 428 2.46 27.82 22.01
N LEU A 429 1.60 26.82 22.22
CA LEU A 429 1.12 25.94 21.15
C LEU A 429 0.46 26.71 20.01
N PHE A 430 -0.28 27.77 20.34
CA PHE A 430 -0.92 28.64 19.35
C PHE A 430 0.11 29.34 18.47
N ASP A 431 1.15 29.94 19.06
CA ASP A 431 2.22 30.62 18.32
C ASP A 431 2.92 29.66 17.33
N ILE A 432 3.23 28.45 17.80
CA ILE A 432 3.88 27.43 16.97
C ILE A 432 2.96 27.02 15.82
N ILE A 433 1.67 26.79 16.07
CA ILE A 433 0.72 26.42 15.01
C ILE A 433 0.55 27.52 13.99
N VAL A 434 0.37 28.77 14.43
CA VAL A 434 0.22 29.93 13.54
C VAL A 434 1.40 30.02 12.58
N TYR A 435 2.62 29.74 13.05
CA TYR A 435 3.81 29.73 12.21
C TYR A 435 3.87 28.48 11.30
N VAL A 436 3.83 27.29 11.89
CA VAL A 436 4.11 26.00 11.23
C VAL A 436 2.99 25.55 10.29
N TYR A 437 1.75 25.99 10.54
CA TYR A 437 0.54 25.63 9.80
C TYR A 437 -0.17 26.87 9.23
N SER A 438 0.57 27.95 8.98
CA SER A 438 0.07 29.21 8.41
C SER A 438 -0.71 29.03 7.10
N ASP A 439 -0.24 28.13 6.23
CA ASP A 439 -0.88 27.82 4.94
C ASP A 439 -1.97 26.73 5.02
N VAL A 440 -2.26 26.22 6.21
CA VAL A 440 -3.27 25.17 6.42
C VAL A 440 -4.56 25.80 6.95
N ASP A 441 -5.70 25.36 6.39
CA ASP A 441 -7.03 25.79 6.84
C ASP A 441 -7.17 25.65 8.36
N ARG A 442 -7.62 26.73 9.02
CA ARG A 442 -7.77 26.82 10.48
C ARG A 442 -8.62 25.71 11.07
N ARG A 443 -9.57 25.14 10.31
CA ARG A 443 -10.38 24.00 10.75
C ARG A 443 -9.53 22.76 11.07
N ALA A 444 -8.36 22.62 10.45
CA ALA A 444 -7.42 21.54 10.70
C ALA A 444 -6.44 21.83 11.85
N TRP A 445 -6.40 23.05 12.40
CA TRP A 445 -5.43 23.43 13.44
C TRP A 445 -5.63 22.66 14.75
N ILE A 446 -6.88 22.30 15.08
CA ILE A 446 -7.16 21.44 16.25
C ILE A 446 -6.51 20.07 16.07
N ALA A 447 -6.61 19.45 14.89
CA ALA A 447 -5.95 18.18 14.61
C ALA A 447 -4.41 18.34 14.57
N ALA A 448 -3.91 19.42 13.98
CA ALA A 448 -2.48 19.73 13.94
C ALA A 448 -1.86 19.92 15.33
N SER A 449 -2.64 20.36 16.33
CA SER A 449 -2.17 20.53 17.71
C SER A 449 -1.64 19.26 18.34
N SER A 450 -2.29 18.12 18.12
CA SER A 450 -1.78 16.83 18.56
C SER A 450 -0.42 16.53 17.91
N ASN A 451 -0.27 16.85 16.61
CA ASN A 451 0.98 16.61 15.90
C ASN A 451 2.13 17.50 16.40
N VAL A 452 1.87 18.80 16.64
CA VAL A 452 2.87 19.71 17.22
C VAL A 452 3.30 19.23 18.61
N ARG A 453 2.36 18.83 19.46
CA ARG A 453 2.66 18.32 20.81
C ARG A 453 3.62 17.13 20.76
N LEU A 454 3.35 16.15 19.91
CA LEU A 454 4.21 14.97 19.74
C LEU A 454 5.65 15.35 19.32
N HIS A 455 5.79 16.32 18.41
CA HIS A 455 7.11 16.80 17.99
C HIS A 455 7.82 17.60 19.08
N VAL A 456 7.12 18.46 19.82
CA VAL A 456 7.72 19.21 20.94
C VAL A 456 8.19 18.26 22.04
N ASP A 457 7.38 17.24 22.38
CA ASP A 457 7.76 16.22 23.36
C ASP A 457 8.99 15.43 22.90
N HIS A 458 9.08 15.07 21.62
CA HIS A 458 10.25 14.41 21.04
C HIS A 458 11.51 15.28 21.10
N LEU A 459 11.41 16.54 20.67
CA LEU A 459 12.52 17.50 20.73
C LEU A 459 12.97 17.73 22.18
N ALA A 460 12.04 17.77 23.13
CA ALA A 460 12.34 17.88 24.55
C ALA A 460 13.15 16.68 25.06
N GLN A 461 12.71 15.45 24.73
CA GLN A 461 13.41 14.21 25.09
C GLN A 461 14.83 14.15 24.51
N GLN A 462 15.03 14.71 23.30
CA GLN A 462 16.33 14.78 22.66
C GLN A 462 17.20 15.98 23.11
N HIS A 463 16.70 16.82 24.03
CA HIS A 463 17.33 18.08 24.43
C HIS A 463 17.64 19.02 23.24
N LYS A 464 16.76 19.04 22.24
CA LYS A 464 16.90 19.85 21.01
C LYS A 464 16.01 21.10 20.97
N LEU A 465 15.23 21.36 22.01
CA LEU A 465 14.51 22.62 22.13
C LEU A 465 15.49 23.77 22.47
N PRO A 466 15.27 25.00 21.98
CA PRO A 466 16.05 26.16 22.37
C PRO A 466 16.11 26.33 23.90
N LYS A 467 17.28 26.72 24.44
CA LYS A 467 17.55 26.74 25.90
C LYS A 467 16.58 27.64 26.68
N ASP A 468 16.15 28.75 26.08
CA ASP A 468 15.27 29.73 26.71
C ASP A 468 13.78 29.38 26.55
N PHE A 469 13.45 28.26 25.91
CA PHE A 469 12.08 27.82 25.74
C PHE A 469 11.53 27.19 27.03
N SER A 470 10.54 27.86 27.64
CA SER A 470 9.86 27.35 28.83
C SER A 470 8.82 26.29 28.46
N LEU A 471 9.16 25.02 28.71
CA LEU A 471 8.23 23.90 28.58
C LEU A 471 7.01 24.03 29.50
N GLU A 472 7.17 24.66 30.67
CA GLU A 472 6.06 24.93 31.59
C GLU A 472 5.04 25.89 30.96
N THR A 473 5.52 27.00 30.40
CA THR A 473 4.68 27.99 29.70
C THR A 473 3.99 27.38 28.49
N TYR A 474 4.72 26.58 27.70
CA TYR A 474 4.14 25.85 26.58
C TYR A 474 3.03 24.90 27.06
N LYS A 475 3.29 24.08 28.08
CA LYS A 475 2.32 23.12 28.62
C LYS A 475 1.08 23.81 29.20
N SER A 476 1.22 24.94 29.89
CA SER A 476 0.08 25.71 30.38
C SER A 476 -0.80 26.28 29.26
N SER A 477 -0.25 26.46 28.05
CA SER A 477 -1.01 26.96 26.90
C SER A 477 -1.92 25.92 26.25
N LEU A 478 -1.69 24.62 26.50
CA LEU A 478 -2.39 23.52 25.83
C LEU A 478 -3.90 23.56 26.10
N ASP A 479 -4.29 23.83 27.35
CA ASP A 479 -5.70 23.83 27.78
C ASP A 479 -6.49 24.99 27.17
N THR A 480 -5.81 26.12 26.93
CA THR A 480 -6.42 27.34 26.35
C THR A 480 -6.40 27.36 24.82
N PHE A 481 -5.81 26.35 24.17
CA PHE A 481 -5.60 26.36 22.72
C PHE A 481 -6.91 26.39 21.94
N ALA A 482 -7.88 25.53 22.29
CA ALA A 482 -9.16 25.46 21.59
C ALA A 482 -9.94 26.79 21.66
N GLU A 483 -9.92 27.45 22.82
CA GLU A 483 -10.52 28.77 23.00
C GLU A 483 -9.82 29.84 22.15
N SER A 484 -8.50 29.76 22.03
CA SER A 484 -7.69 30.71 21.25
C SER A 484 -7.98 30.59 19.74
N VAL A 485 -8.16 29.37 19.24
CA VAL A 485 -8.57 29.13 17.84
C VAL A 485 -10.01 29.61 17.60
N GLY A 486 -10.92 29.40 18.55
CA GLY A 486 -12.32 29.84 18.43
C GLY A 486 -12.52 31.36 18.40
N LYS A 487 -11.50 32.15 18.76
CA LYS A 487 -11.51 33.62 18.72
C LYS A 487 -11.00 34.20 17.38
N LEU A 488 -10.42 33.36 16.50
CA LEU A 488 -9.92 33.71 15.17
C LEU A 488 -10.99 33.54 14.08
#